data_AF-A0A3D9SQU8-F1
#
_entry.id   AF-A0A3D9SQU8-F1
#
_cell.length_a   1.000
_cell.length_b   1.000
_cell.length_c   1.000
_cell.angle_alpha   90.00
_cell.angle_beta   90.00
_cell.angle_gamma   90.00
#
_symmetry.space_group_name_H-M   'P 1'
#
loop_
_entity.id
_entity.type
_entity.pdbx_description
1 polymer ?
#
loop_
_entity_poly.entity_id
_entity_poly.type
_entity_poly.pdbx_seq_one_letter_code
_entity_poly.pdbx_strand_id
1 'polypeptide(L)'
;MGFEVRRYASGERRPKEADRSLPDPRHDLRLRCRIRLLALAADLDDLGVRPRLPDTIMPPYALRCWDPARQGPTFEVECARDRHGRLVFRALSTGEFLGDAENAIEPGDTGDLAQEIARRVLGGHRTPPGA
;
A
#
# COMPACT_ATOMS: atom_id res chain seq x y z
N MET A 1 -40.67 58.43 30.81
CA MET A 1 -40.00 57.19 31.27
C MET A 1 -40.77 56.02 30.70
N GLY A 2 -40.28 55.41 29.63
CA GLY A 2 -40.87 54.22 29.00
C GLY A 2 -39.71 53.34 28.51
N PHE A 3 -39.65 52.10 28.98
CA PHE A 3 -38.59 51.15 28.65
C PHE A 3 -38.98 50.41 27.37
N GLU A 4 -38.22 50.60 26.30
CA GLU A 4 -38.40 49.85 25.05
C GLU A 4 -37.56 48.56 25.08
N VAL A 5 -38.18 47.53 24.51
CA VAL A 5 -37.86 46.11 24.64
C VAL A 5 -36.65 45.73 23.78
N ARG A 6 -35.68 45.05 24.39
CA ARG A 6 -34.59 44.36 23.71
C ARG A 6 -35.13 43.26 22.78
N ARG A 7 -34.86 43.35 21.47
CA ARG A 7 -34.80 42.19 20.58
C ARG A 7 -33.36 42.03 20.09
N TYR A 8 -32.63 41.12 20.73
CA TYR A 8 -31.44 40.55 20.10
C TYR A 8 -31.91 39.49 19.11
N ALA A 9 -31.65 39.73 17.83
CA ALA A 9 -31.82 38.72 16.79
C ALA A 9 -30.83 37.57 17.09
N SER A 10 -31.40 36.42 17.46
CA SER A 10 -30.67 35.17 17.63
C SER A 10 -30.15 34.74 16.27
N GLY A 11 -28.89 35.06 15.98
CA GLY A 11 -28.18 34.52 14.83
C GLY A 11 -27.89 33.04 15.08
N GLU A 12 -28.87 32.18 14.82
CA GLU A 12 -28.67 30.73 14.70
C GLU A 12 -27.69 30.47 13.56
N ARG A 13 -26.40 30.38 13.91
CA ARG A 13 -25.40 29.77 13.03
C ARG A 13 -25.80 28.31 12.86
N ARG A 14 -26.44 27.99 11.74
CA ARG A 14 -26.58 26.61 11.26
C ARG A 14 -25.21 25.94 11.33
N PRO A 15 -25.08 24.77 11.98
CA PRO A 15 -23.84 24.02 11.88
C PRO A 15 -23.62 23.69 10.41
N LYS A 16 -22.43 24.02 9.90
CA LYS A 16 -21.94 23.52 8.61
C LYS A 16 -22.17 22.02 8.60
N GLU A 17 -23.12 21.56 7.78
CA GLU A 17 -23.20 20.17 7.38
C GLU A 17 -21.80 19.77 6.93
N ALA A 18 -21.15 18.97 7.76
CA ALA A 18 -19.92 18.31 7.40
C ALA A 18 -20.23 17.57 6.11
N ASP A 19 -19.52 17.94 5.06
CA ASP A 19 -19.43 17.23 3.80
C ASP A 19 -19.06 15.77 4.12
N ARG A 20 -20.07 14.94 4.36
CA ARG A 20 -19.96 13.50 4.45
C ARG A 20 -19.85 13.00 3.01
N SER A 21 -18.81 13.45 2.31
CA SER A 21 -18.31 12.73 1.15
C SER A 21 -18.07 11.30 1.64
N LEU A 22 -18.93 10.38 1.20
CA LEU A 22 -18.69 8.95 1.37
C LEU A 22 -17.24 8.69 0.94
N PRO A 23 -16.41 8.00 1.76
CA PRO A 23 -15.04 7.75 1.37
C PRO A 23 -15.05 7.07 0.01
N ASP A 24 -14.41 7.69 -0.98
CA ASP A 24 -14.35 7.13 -2.31
C ASP A 24 -13.72 5.72 -2.17
N PRO A 25 -14.41 4.65 -2.59
CA PRO A 25 -13.95 3.28 -2.35
C PRO A 25 -12.61 2.99 -3.06
N ARG A 26 -12.24 3.79 -4.07
CA ARG A 26 -10.93 3.75 -4.72
C ARG A 26 -9.86 4.41 -3.86
N HIS A 27 -10.22 5.50 -3.17
CA HIS A 27 -9.34 6.15 -2.19
C HIS A 27 -9.06 5.23 -1.00
N ASP A 28 -10.08 4.52 -0.52
CA ASP A 28 -9.94 3.50 0.53
C ASP A 28 -8.99 2.37 0.09
N LEU A 29 -9.19 1.84 -1.13
CA LEU A 29 -8.33 0.79 -1.68
C LEU A 29 -6.89 1.26 -1.86
N ARG A 30 -6.66 2.45 -2.44
CA ARG A 30 -5.32 3.02 -2.61
C ARG A 30 -4.58 3.12 -1.29
N LEU A 31 -5.24 3.69 -0.27
CA LEU A 31 -4.64 3.87 1.05
C LEU A 31 -4.33 2.52 1.70
N ARG A 32 -5.27 1.57 1.64
CA ARG A 32 -5.06 0.21 2.15
C ARG A 32 -3.86 -0.44 1.47
N CYS A 33 -3.85 -0.53 0.14
CA CYS A 33 -2.74 -1.09 -0.63
C CYS A 33 -1.41 -0.39 -0.30
N ARG A 34 -1.41 0.94 -0.17
CA ARG A 34 -0.21 1.69 0.18
C ARG A 34 0.35 1.27 1.54
N ILE A 35 -0.48 1.16 2.56
CA ILE A 35 -0.05 0.70 3.90
C ILE A 35 0.60 -0.69 3.80
N ARG A 36 -0.03 -1.62 3.07
CA ARG A 36 0.45 -3.00 2.87
C ARG A 36 1.81 -3.03 2.17
N LEU A 37 1.96 -2.25 1.10
CA LEU A 37 3.21 -2.17 0.35
C LEU A 37 4.32 -1.46 1.15
N LEU A 38 3.97 -0.55 2.06
CA LEU A 38 4.94 0.09 2.96
C LEU A 38 5.43 -0.87 4.05
N ALA A 39 4.55 -1.70 4.62
CA ALA A 39 4.93 -2.77 5.53
C ALA A 39 5.90 -3.74 4.83
N LEU A 40 5.54 -4.20 3.63
CA LEU A 40 6.42 -5.05 2.82
C LEU A 40 7.75 -4.38 2.45
N ALA A 41 7.72 -3.07 2.16
CA ALA A 41 8.94 -2.33 1.85
C ALA A 41 9.90 -2.29 3.05
N ALA A 42 9.39 -2.10 4.27
CA ALA A 42 10.22 -2.11 5.47
C ALA A 42 10.94 -3.46 5.64
N ASP A 43 10.20 -4.56 5.53
CA ASP A 43 10.76 -5.91 5.68
C ASP A 43 11.79 -6.24 4.58
N LEU A 44 11.57 -5.74 3.36
CA LEU A 44 12.52 -5.92 2.25
C LEU A 44 13.81 -5.12 2.45
N ASP A 45 13.72 -3.89 2.97
CA ASP A 45 14.89 -3.05 3.21
C ASP A 45 15.80 -3.68 4.29
N ASP A 46 15.21 -4.27 5.32
CA ASP A 46 15.94 -5.02 6.37
C ASP A 46 16.68 -6.25 5.80
N LEU A 47 16.19 -6.82 4.70
CA LEU A 47 16.82 -7.94 4.00
C LEU A 47 17.81 -7.50 2.90
N GLY A 48 18.06 -6.20 2.76
CA GLY A 48 19.00 -5.64 1.79
C GLY A 48 18.45 -5.52 0.36
N VAL A 49 17.15 -5.77 0.15
CA VAL A 49 16.47 -5.49 -1.11
C VAL A 49 16.00 -4.05 -1.07
N ARG A 50 16.30 -3.26 -2.10
CA ARG A 50 15.80 -1.88 -2.16
C ARG A 50 14.36 -1.83 -2.64
N PRO A 51 13.43 -1.30 -1.84
CA PRO A 51 12.07 -1.06 -2.25
C PRO A 51 11.90 0.36 -2.82
N ARG A 52 11.05 0.51 -3.83
CA ARG A 52 10.57 1.81 -4.32
C ARG A 52 9.09 1.72 -4.61
N LEU A 53 8.34 2.52 -3.87
CA LEU A 53 6.91 2.70 -4.08
C LEU A 53 6.69 3.93 -4.97
N PRO A 54 6.31 3.79 -6.25
CA PRO A 54 5.87 4.90 -7.07
C PRO A 54 4.60 5.52 -6.48
N ASP A 55 4.48 6.85 -6.56
CA ASP A 55 3.26 7.54 -6.17
C ASP A 55 2.21 7.44 -7.28
N THR A 56 1.60 6.25 -7.41
CA THR A 56 0.56 6.00 -8.41
C THR A 56 -0.81 6.30 -7.81
N ILE A 57 -1.61 7.08 -8.54
CA ILE A 57 -2.98 7.44 -8.14
C ILE A 57 -3.98 6.35 -8.57
N MET A 58 -3.65 5.60 -9.63
CA MET A 58 -4.47 4.51 -10.16
C MET A 58 -3.72 3.16 -10.06
N PRO A 59 -4.43 2.02 -10.04
CA PRO A 59 -3.81 0.71 -10.13
C PRO A 59 -3.04 0.53 -11.46
N PRO A 60 -1.99 -0.32 -11.47
CA PRO A 60 -1.57 -1.22 -10.39
C PRO A 60 -0.86 -0.48 -9.25
N TYR A 61 -1.24 -0.80 -8.00
CA TYR A 61 -0.53 -0.33 -6.81
C TYR A 61 0.65 -1.28 -6.58
N ALA A 62 1.81 -0.93 -7.12
CA ALA A 62 2.95 -1.84 -7.17
C ALA A 62 4.18 -1.28 -6.45
N LEU A 63 4.92 -2.16 -5.78
CA LEU A 63 6.23 -1.93 -5.20
C LEU A 63 7.30 -2.49 -6.13
N ARG A 64 8.33 -1.69 -6.43
CA ARG A 64 9.50 -2.14 -7.18
C ARG A 64 10.60 -2.55 -6.22
N CYS A 65 11.17 -3.72 -6.44
CA CYS A 65 12.18 -4.33 -5.59
C CYS A 65 13.41 -4.64 -6.44
N TRP A 66 14.61 -4.26 -6.00
CA TRP A 66 15.86 -4.60 -6.70
C TRP A 66 17.03 -4.77 -5.75
N ASP A 67 18.05 -5.49 -6.20
CA ASP A 67 19.33 -5.57 -5.51
C ASP A 67 20.16 -4.31 -5.83
N PRO A 68 20.49 -3.44 -4.87
CA PRO A 68 21.33 -2.27 -5.14
C PRO A 68 22.76 -2.61 -5.54
N ALA A 69 23.25 -3.80 -5.18
CA ALA A 69 24.60 -4.27 -5.51
C ALA A 69 24.68 -4.85 -6.93
N ARG A 70 23.54 -5.10 -7.59
CA ARG A 70 23.47 -5.66 -8.94
C ARG A 70 22.67 -4.77 -9.88
N GLN A 71 23.25 -4.46 -11.04
CA GLN A 71 22.46 -3.92 -12.15
C GLN A 71 21.65 -5.06 -12.76
N GLY A 72 20.46 -5.31 -12.22
CA GLY A 72 19.59 -6.42 -12.60
C GLY A 72 18.12 -6.00 -12.80
N PRO A 73 17.28 -6.92 -13.31
CA PRO A 73 15.85 -6.66 -13.51
C PRO A 73 15.17 -6.40 -12.16
N THR A 74 14.30 -5.40 -12.13
CA THR A 74 13.46 -5.10 -10.96
C THR A 74 12.34 -6.13 -10.84
N PHE A 75 12.10 -6.65 -9.65
CA PHE A 75 10.93 -7.44 -9.33
C PHE A 75 9.80 -6.53 -8.88
N GLU A 76 8.61 -6.65 -9.46
CA GLU A 76 7.47 -5.78 -9.16
C GLU A 76 6.38 -6.57 -8.44
N VAL A 77 5.97 -6.09 -7.26
CA VAL A 77 4.93 -6.68 -6.41
C VAL A 77 3.72 -5.77 -6.38
N GLU A 78 2.58 -6.23 -6.89
CA GLU A 78 1.31 -5.53 -6.81
C GLU A 78 0.53 -5.90 -5.54
N CYS A 79 -0.13 -4.93 -4.91
CA CYS A 79 -1.20 -5.18 -3.95
C CYS A 79 -2.56 -4.91 -4.61
N ALA A 80 -3.38 -5.95 -4.74
CA ALA A 80 -4.69 -5.88 -5.39
C ALA A 80 -5.73 -6.73 -4.65
N ARG A 81 -7.01 -6.56 -4.99
CA ARG A 81 -8.08 -7.44 -4.50
C ARG A 81 -8.12 -8.74 -5.30
N ASP A 82 -8.29 -9.86 -4.62
CA ASP A 82 -8.62 -11.13 -5.24
C ASP A 82 -10.10 -11.19 -5.67
N ARG A 83 -10.51 -12.31 -6.27
CA ARG A 83 -11.90 -12.55 -6.69
C ARG A 83 -12.91 -12.57 -5.54
N HIS A 84 -12.44 -12.70 -4.30
CA HIS A 84 -13.24 -12.67 -3.07
C HIS A 84 -13.19 -11.30 -2.38
N GLY A 85 -12.49 -10.31 -2.95
CA GLY A 85 -12.37 -8.95 -2.43
C GLY A 85 -11.28 -8.77 -1.36
N ARG A 86 -10.48 -9.81 -1.07
CA ARG A 86 -9.39 -9.75 -0.08
C ARG A 86 -8.14 -9.15 -0.69
N LEU A 87 -7.35 -8.44 0.10
CA LEU A 87 -6.07 -7.91 -0.38
C LEU A 87 -5.01 -9.00 -0.46
N VAL A 88 -4.32 -9.06 -1.58
CA VAL A 88 -3.25 -10.03 -1.84
C VAL A 88 -2.06 -9.37 -2.53
N PHE A 89 -0.87 -9.91 -2.28
CA PHE A 89 0.33 -9.58 -3.02
C PHE A 89 0.49 -10.49 -4.23
N ARG A 90 0.85 -9.92 -5.37
CA ARG A 90 1.09 -10.65 -6.62
C ARG A 90 2.32 -10.16 -7.33
N ALA A 91 3.02 -11.02 -8.06
CA ALA A 91 4.04 -10.58 -8.99
C ALA A 91 3.36 -9.87 -10.18
N LEU A 92 3.69 -8.61 -10.42
CA LEU A 92 3.03 -7.79 -11.44
C LEU A 92 3.25 -8.35 -12.86
N SER A 93 4.43 -8.93 -13.12
CA SER A 93 4.80 -9.45 -14.45
C SER A 93 4.10 -10.75 -14.83
N THR A 94 3.80 -11.62 -13.85
CA THR A 94 3.22 -12.96 -14.08
C THR A 94 1.79 -13.09 -13.56
N GLY A 95 1.34 -12.19 -12.70
CA GLY A 95 0.11 -12.32 -11.93
C GLY A 95 0.16 -13.40 -10.85
N GLU A 96 1.33 -14.00 -10.61
CA GLU A 96 1.53 -15.05 -9.60
C GLU A 96 1.15 -14.55 -8.21
N PHE A 97 0.36 -15.33 -7.48
CA PHE A 97 0.06 -15.06 -6.08
C PHE A 97 1.31 -15.27 -5.22
N LEU A 98 1.69 -14.25 -4.46
CA LEU A 98 2.85 -14.30 -3.57
C LEU A 98 2.44 -14.45 -2.11
N GLY A 99 1.33 -13.83 -1.69
CA GLY A 99 0.90 -13.90 -0.31
C GLY A 99 -0.37 -13.11 -0.01
N ASP A 100 -0.90 -13.33 1.19
CA ASP A 100 -2.00 -12.54 1.73
C ASP A 100 -1.51 -11.15 2.16
N ALA A 101 -2.33 -10.13 1.96
CA ALA A 101 -2.03 -8.74 2.34
C ALA A 101 -3.09 -8.14 3.28
N GLU A 102 -4.08 -8.92 3.75
CA GLU A 102 -5.14 -8.39 4.62
C GLU A 102 -4.54 -7.87 5.93
N ASN A 103 -3.63 -8.65 6.49
CA ASN A 103 -3.01 -8.41 7.81
C ASN A 103 -1.67 -7.69 7.75
N ALA A 104 -1.14 -7.35 6.56
CA ALA A 104 0.12 -6.64 6.42
C ALA A 104 -0.06 -5.14 6.75
N ILE A 105 0.07 -4.77 8.02
CA ILE A 105 -0.17 -3.40 8.49
C ILE A 105 1.11 -2.82 9.08
N GLU A 106 1.88 -3.64 9.78
CA GLU A 106 3.11 -3.26 10.48
C GLU A 106 4.33 -3.98 9.85
N PRO A 107 5.54 -3.41 10.00
CA PRO A 107 6.77 -4.14 9.70
C PRO A 107 6.83 -5.44 10.50
N GLY A 108 7.27 -6.52 9.86
CA GLY A 108 7.33 -7.87 10.40
C GLY A 108 6.15 -8.75 9.96
N ASP A 109 4.98 -8.16 9.66
CA ASP A 109 3.79 -8.92 9.23
C ASP A 109 4.00 -9.64 7.89
N THR A 110 4.97 -9.18 7.09
CA THR A 110 5.28 -9.75 5.78
C THR A 110 6.62 -10.45 5.72
N GLY A 111 7.22 -10.81 6.87
CA GLY A 111 8.57 -11.35 6.96
C GLY A 111 8.81 -12.58 6.06
N ASP A 112 7.93 -13.58 6.09
CA ASP A 112 8.07 -14.79 5.25
C ASP A 112 8.02 -14.47 3.74
N LEU A 113 7.08 -13.59 3.36
CA LEU A 113 6.94 -13.12 1.98
C LEU A 113 8.15 -12.29 1.54
N ALA A 114 8.64 -11.39 2.40
CA ALA A 114 9.81 -10.57 2.14
C ALA A 114 11.07 -11.45 1.97
N GLN A 115 11.22 -12.51 2.77
CA GLN A 115 12.29 -13.49 2.60
C GLN A 115 12.21 -14.21 1.26
N GLU A 116 11.01 -14.61 0.84
CA GLU A 116 10.83 -15.25 -0.47
C GLU A 116 11.20 -14.30 -1.62
N ILE A 117 10.71 -13.06 -1.59
CA ILE A 117 11.03 -12.04 -2.59
C ILE A 117 12.54 -11.76 -2.59
N ALA A 118 13.15 -11.60 -1.42
CA ALA A 118 14.59 -11.38 -1.30
C ALA A 118 15.39 -12.55 -1.89
N ARG A 119 14.98 -13.80 -1.67
CA ARG A 119 15.60 -14.96 -2.32
C ARG A 119 15.48 -14.90 -3.85
N ARG A 120 14.33 -14.48 -4.39
CA ARG A 120 14.13 -14.35 -5.84
C ARG A 120 14.98 -13.22 -6.43
N VAL A 121 15.04 -12.06 -5.76
CA VAL A 121 15.76 -10.85 -6.21
C VAL A 121 17.28 -11.01 -6.06
N LEU A 122 17.74 -11.43 -4.88
CA LEU A 122 19.17 -11.56 -4.56
C LEU A 122 19.76 -12.89 -5.06
N GLY A 123 18.94 -13.94 -5.09
CA GLY A 123 19.35 -15.30 -5.47
C GLY A 123 19.24 -15.61 -6.97
N GLY A 124 18.79 -14.67 -7.80
CA GLY A 124 18.55 -14.80 -9.24
C GLY A 124 19.74 -15.17 -10.15
N HIS A 125 20.87 -15.62 -9.60
CA HIS A 125 21.89 -16.38 -10.35
C HIS A 125 22.53 -17.44 -9.45
N ARG A 126 21.85 -18.58 -9.28
CA ARG A 126 22.53 -19.87 -9.35
C ARG A 126 22.28 -20.42 -10.74
N THR A 127 23.14 -20.04 -11.68
CA THR A 127 23.42 -20.90 -12.83
C THR A 127 23.82 -22.27 -12.25
N PRO A 128 23.17 -23.39 -12.62
CA PRO A 128 23.74 -24.68 -12.28
C PRO A 128 25.15 -24.75 -12.87
N PRO A 129 26.20 -25.16 -12.11
CA PRO A 129 27.45 -25.57 -12.74
C PRO A 129 27.10 -26.72 -13.69
N GLY A 130 27.68 -26.68 -14.89
CA GLY A 130 27.28 -27.52 -16.02
C GLY A 130 27.14 -29.00 -15.70
N ALA A 131 26.25 -29.65 -16.46
CA ALA A 131 26.24 -31.08 -16.72
C ALA A 131 25.93 -31.27 -18.20
#